data_AF-A0A7G3B715-F1
#
_entry.id   AF-A0A7G3B715-F1
#
_cell.length_a   1.000
_cell.length_b   1.000
_cell.length_c   1.000
_cell.angle_alpha   90.00
_cell.angle_beta   90.00
_cell.angle_gamma   90.00
#
_symmetry.space_group_name_H-M   'P 1'
#
loop_
_entity.id
_entity.type
_entity.pdbx_description
1 polymer ?
#
loop_
_entity_poly.entity_id
_entity_poly.type
_entity_poly.pdbx_seq_one_letter_code
_entity_poly.pdbx_strand_id
1 'polypeptide(L)'
;MSFFWIIHYVWSIPLKISIVIYLLYLKLGWSAVFGSLICVALMTPLQFLIGKMMSKNAEKMSQYTDERLNKLNEILLGIRIIKLNAWVESFKERLHACREKELRPMKLDCIYWTALTFLTHVASILIAFVTLAIATSYDGDFSSSRVFSALALFNQLTIALFIFPITVPITISAIISTRRLEAFMALPDVHKELDGSQNVARVLSRGDNLL
;
A
#
# COMPACT_ATOMS: atom_id res chain seq x y z
N MET A 1 2.78 3.17 9.00
CA MET A 1 3.84 2.31 9.58
C MET A 1 4.53 1.45 8.53
N SER A 2 3.82 0.84 7.56
CA SER A 2 4.42 -0.04 6.55
C SER A 2 5.41 0.62 5.58
N PHE A 3 5.33 1.93 5.34
CA PHE A 3 6.21 2.63 4.39
C PHE A 3 7.70 2.58 4.77
N PHE A 4 8.05 2.85 6.04
CA PHE A 4 9.45 2.83 6.48
C PHE A 4 10.12 1.48 6.30
N TRP A 5 9.36 0.38 6.45
CA TRP A 5 9.86 -0.97 6.20
C TRP A 5 10.12 -1.23 4.72
N ILE A 6 9.36 -0.59 3.82
CA ILE A 6 9.37 -0.88 2.38
C ILE A 6 10.23 0.14 1.60
N ILE A 7 10.60 1.28 2.20
CA ILE A 7 11.29 2.38 1.49
C ILE A 7 12.60 1.93 0.81
N HIS A 8 13.31 0.96 1.37
CA HIS A 8 14.55 0.44 0.79
C HIS A 8 14.32 -0.25 -0.56
N TYR A 9 13.12 -0.77 -0.81
CA TYR A 9 12.76 -1.35 -2.11
C TYR A 9 12.70 -0.32 -3.23
N VAL A 10 12.49 0.96 -2.92
CA VAL A 10 12.42 2.03 -3.93
C VAL A 10 13.71 2.13 -4.75
N TRP A 11 14.87 1.97 -4.10
CA TRP A 11 16.18 1.98 -4.79
C TRP A 11 16.72 0.56 -5.06
N SER A 12 16.40 -0.40 -4.19
CA SER A 12 16.89 -1.78 -4.34
C SER A 12 16.26 -2.51 -5.53
N ILE A 13 14.96 -2.30 -5.83
CA ILE A 13 14.29 -2.98 -6.95
C ILE A 13 14.86 -2.58 -8.31
N PRO A 14 15.02 -1.28 -8.65
CA PRO A 14 15.64 -0.88 -9.92
C PRO A 14 17.05 -1.45 -10.09
N LEU A 15 17.84 -1.46 -9.01
CA LEU A 15 19.18 -2.04 -9.00
C LEU A 15 19.11 -3.56 -9.24
N LYS A 16 18.22 -4.27 -8.55
CA LYS A 16 18.02 -5.72 -8.72
C LYS A 16 17.62 -6.08 -10.15
N ILE A 17 16.67 -5.35 -10.74
CA ILE A 17 16.22 -5.57 -12.12
C ILE A 17 17.41 -5.39 -13.08
N SER A 18 18.19 -4.32 -12.91
CA SER A 18 19.35 -4.02 -13.75
C SER A 18 20.40 -5.13 -13.71
N ILE A 19 20.74 -5.60 -12.51
CA ILE A 19 21.71 -6.69 -12.32
C ILE A 19 21.20 -8.01 -12.91
N VAL A 20 19.93 -8.35 -12.68
CA VAL A 20 19.34 -9.61 -13.19
C VAL A 20 19.30 -9.62 -14.72
N ILE A 21 18.93 -8.51 -15.35
CA ILE A 21 18.94 -8.39 -16.82
C ILE A 21 20.38 -8.51 -17.35
N TYR A 22 21.36 -7.88 -16.70
CA TYR A 22 22.77 -8.00 -17.08
C TYR A 22 23.28 -9.45 -16.97
N LEU A 23 22.94 -10.16 -15.89
CA LEU A 23 23.32 -11.57 -15.72
C LEU A 23 22.61 -12.48 -16.73
N LEU A 24 21.35 -12.21 -17.05
CA LEU A 24 20.61 -12.93 -18.09
C LEU A 24 21.27 -12.75 -19.46
N TYR A 25 21.72 -11.53 -19.77
CA TYR A 25 22.49 -11.24 -20.99
C TYR A 25 23.77 -12.07 -21.06
N LEU A 26 24.53 -12.18 -19.96
CA LEU A 26 25.75 -13.00 -19.93
C LEU A 26 25.50 -14.51 -20.13
N LYS A 27 24.31 -15.00 -19.79
CA LYS A 27 23.99 -16.44 -19.87
C LYS A 27 23.33 -16.85 -21.17
N LEU A 28 22.42 -16.02 -21.69
CA LEU A 28 21.54 -16.33 -22.84
C LEU A 28 21.68 -15.33 -23.99
N GLY A 29 22.56 -14.34 -23.87
CA GLY A 29 22.77 -13.31 -24.87
C GLY A 29 21.56 -12.38 -25.05
N TRP A 30 21.43 -11.86 -26.26
CA TRP A 30 20.42 -10.86 -26.60
C TRP A 30 18.97 -11.37 -26.53
N SER A 31 18.75 -12.66 -26.77
CA SER A 31 17.42 -13.29 -26.70
C SER A 31 16.74 -13.05 -25.34
N ALA A 32 17.48 -13.21 -24.25
CA ALA A 32 16.95 -12.98 -22.90
C ALA A 32 16.70 -11.51 -22.57
N VAL A 33 17.47 -10.59 -23.14
CA VAL A 33 17.25 -9.16 -22.97
C VAL A 33 15.96 -8.73 -23.65
N PHE A 34 15.72 -9.14 -24.89
CA PHE A 34 14.48 -8.82 -25.60
C PHE A 34 13.26 -9.47 -24.94
N GLY A 35 13.35 -10.75 -24.55
CA GLY A 35 12.26 -11.45 -23.87
C GLY A 35 11.88 -10.81 -22.52
N SER A 36 12.89 -10.44 -21.72
CA SER A 36 12.66 -9.75 -20.44
C SER A 36 12.13 -8.33 -20.65
N LEU A 37 12.66 -7.56 -21.59
CA LEU A 37 12.22 -6.20 -21.86
C LEU A 37 10.77 -6.15 -22.35
N ILE A 38 10.39 -7.04 -23.28
CA ILE A 38 9.01 -7.13 -23.79
C ILE A 38 8.04 -7.46 -22.65
N CYS A 39 8.40 -8.38 -21.76
CA CYS A 39 7.60 -8.63 -20.56
C CYS A 39 7.45 -7.37 -19.73
N VAL A 40 8.56 -6.77 -19.33
CA VAL A 40 8.54 -5.62 -18.41
C VAL A 40 7.66 -4.53 -19.00
N ALA A 41 7.80 -4.26 -20.30
CA ALA A 41 7.00 -3.28 -21.02
C ALA A 41 5.50 -3.60 -21.04
N LEU A 42 5.10 -4.86 -21.23
CA LEU A 42 3.69 -5.26 -21.33
C LEU A 42 3.02 -5.44 -19.96
N MET A 43 3.75 -6.01 -18.99
CA MET A 43 3.21 -6.40 -17.69
C MET A 43 3.19 -5.26 -16.68
N THR A 44 4.23 -4.41 -16.68
CA THR A 44 4.32 -3.30 -15.71
C THR A 44 3.12 -2.36 -15.76
N PRO A 45 2.57 -1.94 -16.92
CA PRO A 45 1.39 -1.07 -16.96
C PRO A 45 0.16 -1.73 -16.33
N LEU A 46 -0.05 -3.02 -16.62
CA LEU A 46 -1.20 -3.77 -16.11
C LEU A 46 -1.08 -3.99 -14.59
N GLN A 47 0.10 -4.37 -14.11
CA GLN A 47 0.39 -4.52 -12.69
C GLN A 47 0.26 -3.19 -11.95
N PHE A 48 0.73 -2.08 -12.53
CA PHE A 48 0.59 -0.74 -11.97
C PHE A 48 -0.86 -0.29 -11.87
N LEU A 49 -1.69 -0.59 -12.88
CA LEU A 49 -3.13 -0.32 -12.85
C LEU A 49 -3.80 -1.04 -11.68
N ILE A 50 -3.51 -2.34 -11.50
CA ILE A 50 -4.01 -3.12 -10.35
C ILE A 50 -3.53 -2.50 -9.04
N GLY A 51 -2.25 -2.17 -8.92
CA GLY A 51 -1.69 -1.52 -7.73
C GLY A 51 -2.37 -0.19 -7.38
N LYS A 52 -2.71 0.63 -8.39
CA LYS A 52 -3.48 1.86 -8.20
C LYS A 52 -4.91 1.57 -7.71
N MET A 53 -5.57 0.55 -8.24
CA MET A 53 -6.89 0.12 -7.78
C MET A 53 -6.85 -0.39 -6.33
N MET A 54 -5.83 -1.17 -5.97
CA MET A 54 -5.57 -1.60 -4.59
C MET A 54 -5.41 -0.42 -3.65
N SER A 55 -4.57 0.56 -4.01
CA SER A 55 -4.37 1.77 -3.19
C SER A 55 -5.67 2.53 -2.94
N LYS A 56 -6.51 2.70 -3.97
CA LYS A 56 -7.83 3.35 -3.85
C LYS A 56 -8.80 2.53 -2.98
N ASN A 57 -8.78 1.20 -3.12
CA ASN A 57 -9.61 0.31 -2.33
C ASN A 57 -9.19 0.29 -0.85
N ALA A 58 -7.89 0.38 -0.57
CA ALA A 58 -7.36 0.50 0.79
C ALA A 58 -7.82 1.79 1.49
N GLU A 59 -7.85 2.92 0.78
CA GLU A 59 -8.41 4.17 1.29
C GLU A 59 -9.89 4.01 1.67
N LYS A 60 -10.69 3.41 0.78
CA LYS A 60 -12.11 3.12 1.05
C LYS A 60 -12.30 2.16 2.22
N MET A 61 -11.45 1.14 2.34
CA MET A 61 -11.47 0.20 3.46
C MET A 61 -11.20 0.93 4.78
N SER A 62 -10.18 1.80 4.82
CA SER A 62 -9.87 2.62 5.99
C SER A 62 -11.06 3.46 6.44
N GLN A 63 -11.76 4.12 5.50
CA GLN A 63 -12.94 4.93 5.83
C GLN A 63 -14.06 4.12 6.51
N TYR A 64 -14.35 2.90 6.03
CA TYR A 64 -15.35 2.05 6.69
C TYR A 64 -14.86 1.47 8.02
N THR A 65 -13.57 1.16 8.13
CA THR A 65 -12.97 0.75 9.40
C THR A 65 -13.09 1.89 10.43
N ASP A 66 -12.81 3.13 10.05
CA ASP A 66 -12.94 4.30 10.91
C ASP A 66 -14.40 4.54 11.33
N GLU A 67 -15.37 4.42 10.40
CA GLU A 67 -16.81 4.50 10.72
C GLU A 67 -17.19 3.45 11.79
N ARG A 68 -16.72 2.20 11.62
CA ARG A 68 -16.98 1.11 12.57
C ARG A 68 -16.37 1.40 13.93
N LEU A 69 -15.12 1.87 13.97
CA LEU A 69 -14.40 2.17 15.20
C LEU A 69 -15.05 3.34 15.96
N ASN A 70 -15.48 4.39 15.25
CA ASN A 70 -16.18 5.52 15.85
C ASN A 70 -17.51 5.08 16.49
N LYS A 71 -18.33 4.28 15.79
CA LYS A 71 -19.58 3.75 16.36
C LYS A 71 -19.32 2.83 17.56
N LEU A 72 -18.28 2.01 17.51
CA LEU A 72 -17.88 1.20 18.65
C LEU A 72 -17.50 2.08 19.85
N ASN A 73 -16.78 3.16 19.62
CA ASN A 73 -16.41 4.10 20.66
C ASN A 73 -17.64 4.74 21.31
N GLU A 74 -18.62 5.19 20.52
CA GLU A 74 -19.90 5.71 21.04
C GLU A 74 -20.64 4.68 21.91
N ILE A 75 -20.70 3.42 21.46
CA ILE A 75 -21.32 2.33 22.22
C ILE A 75 -20.60 2.09 23.55
N LEU A 76 -19.27 2.12 23.56
CA LEU A 76 -18.48 1.93 24.78
C LEU A 76 -18.70 3.06 25.79
N LEU A 77 -18.75 4.30 25.33
CA LEU A 77 -19.06 5.46 26.17
C LEU A 77 -20.48 5.37 26.76
N GLY A 78 -21.45 4.85 25.99
CA GLY A 78 -22.85 4.72 26.40
C GLY A 78 -23.25 3.37 27.03
N ILE A 79 -22.31 2.48 27.33
CA ILE A 79 -22.61 1.04 27.56
C ILE A 79 -23.58 0.78 28.72
N ARG A 80 -23.55 1.60 29.78
CA ARG A 80 -24.45 1.45 30.94
C ARG A 80 -25.91 1.69 30.56
N ILE A 81 -26.20 2.76 29.81
CA ILE A 81 -27.55 3.10 29.37
C ILE A 81 -28.10 2.04 28.42
N ILE A 82 -27.25 1.57 27.49
CA ILE A 82 -27.62 0.54 26.52
C ILE A 82 -28.04 -0.75 27.24
N LYS A 83 -27.28 -1.19 28.25
CA LYS A 83 -27.61 -2.38 29.04
C LYS A 83 -28.87 -2.21 29.89
N LEU A 84 -29.01 -1.07 30.57
CA LEU A 84 -30.19 -0.77 31.41
C LEU A 84 -31.50 -0.79 30.61
N ASN A 85 -31.47 -0.40 29.34
CA ASN A 85 -32.63 -0.40 28.46
C ASN A 85 -32.74 -1.65 27.58
N ALA A 86 -31.89 -2.67 27.78
CA ALA A 86 -31.84 -3.88 26.96
C ALA A 86 -31.68 -3.63 25.43
N TRP A 87 -31.05 -2.52 25.02
CA TRP A 87 -30.87 -2.13 23.62
C TRP A 87 -29.69 -2.82 22.90
N VAL A 88 -29.04 -3.80 23.56
CA VAL A 88 -27.80 -4.42 23.08
C VAL A 88 -27.96 -4.99 21.67
N GLU A 89 -29.06 -5.70 21.38
CA GLU A 89 -29.25 -6.33 20.06
C GLU A 89 -29.43 -5.30 18.94
N SER A 90 -30.17 -4.21 19.19
CA SER A 90 -30.34 -3.14 18.21
C SER A 90 -29.01 -2.46 17.85
N PHE A 91 -28.14 -2.19 18.83
CA PHE A 91 -26.81 -1.63 18.57
C PHE A 91 -25.89 -2.64 17.86
N LYS A 92 -26.02 -3.93 18.16
CA LYS A 92 -25.28 -5.00 17.49
C LYS A 92 -25.66 -5.11 16.01
N GLU A 93 -26.94 -5.02 15.67
CA GLU A 93 -27.39 -4.99 14.26
C GLU A 93 -26.81 -3.79 13.50
N ARG A 94 -26.80 -2.60 14.11
CA ARG A 94 -26.19 -1.40 13.51
C ARG A 94 -24.69 -1.58 13.26
N LEU A 95 -23.98 -2.21 14.20
CA LEU A 95 -22.56 -2.51 14.05
C LEU A 95 -22.31 -3.54 12.95
N HIS A 96 -23.15 -4.58 12.86
CA HIS A 96 -23.10 -5.58 11.79
C HIS A 96 -23.30 -4.94 10.41
N ALA A 97 -24.24 -4.00 10.25
CA ALA A 97 -24.43 -3.28 9.01
C ALA A 97 -23.17 -2.48 8.58
N CYS A 98 -22.44 -1.88 9.53
CA CYS A 98 -21.14 -1.26 9.24
C CYS A 98 -20.08 -2.30 8.85
N ARG A 99 -20.04 -3.44 9.53
CA ARG A 99 -19.12 -4.53 9.20
C ARG A 99 -19.36 -5.08 7.80
N GLU A 100 -20.61 -5.20 7.36
CA GLU A 100 -20.92 -5.62 5.99
C GLU A 100 -20.39 -4.65 4.93
N LYS A 101 -20.43 -3.34 5.19
CA LYS A 101 -19.83 -2.33 4.31
C LYS A 101 -18.31 -2.47 4.23
N GLU A 102 -17.65 -2.75 5.36
CA GLU A 102 -16.20 -2.98 5.45
C GLU A 102 -15.77 -4.28 4.74
N LEU A 103 -16.59 -5.32 4.78
CA LEU A 103 -16.28 -6.62 4.15
C LEU A 103 -16.25 -6.55 2.62
N ARG A 104 -16.99 -5.63 1.99
CA ARG A 104 -17.00 -5.49 0.51
C ARG A 104 -15.63 -5.10 -0.07
N PRO A 105 -14.99 -3.98 0.33
CA PRO A 105 -13.64 -3.65 -0.14
C PRO A 105 -12.62 -4.67 0.32
N MET A 106 -12.77 -5.29 1.49
CA MET A 106 -11.87 -6.35 1.95
C MET A 106 -11.87 -7.58 1.02
N LYS A 107 -13.04 -7.98 0.50
CA LYS A 107 -13.15 -9.03 -0.53
C LYS A 107 -12.53 -8.60 -1.87
N LEU A 108 -12.77 -7.36 -2.29
CA LEU A 108 -12.15 -6.81 -3.51
C LEU A 108 -10.62 -6.78 -3.40
N ASP A 109 -10.09 -6.49 -2.22
CA ASP A 109 -8.63 -6.49 -1.98
C ASP A 109 -8.03 -7.88 -2.21
N CYS A 110 -8.70 -8.93 -1.71
CA CYS A 110 -8.31 -10.32 -1.96
C CYS A 110 -8.30 -10.65 -3.47
N ILE A 111 -9.31 -10.17 -4.22
CA ILE A 111 -9.37 -10.35 -5.67
C ILE A 111 -8.19 -9.64 -6.36
N TYR A 112 -7.85 -8.42 -5.94
CA TYR A 112 -6.70 -7.71 -6.52
C TYR A 112 -5.38 -8.41 -6.23
N TRP A 113 -5.15 -8.87 -5.00
CA TRP A 113 -3.96 -9.65 -4.65
C TRP A 113 -3.86 -10.94 -5.46
N THR A 114 -4.99 -11.64 -5.62
CA THR A 114 -5.05 -12.87 -6.43
C THR A 114 -4.73 -12.56 -7.89
N ALA A 115 -5.34 -11.52 -8.47
CA ALA A 115 -5.11 -11.12 -9.85
C ALA A 115 -3.66 -10.69 -10.09
N LEU A 116 -3.07 -9.89 -9.18
CA LEU A 116 -1.68 -9.45 -9.26
C LEU A 116 -0.71 -10.64 -9.19
N THR A 117 -0.94 -11.56 -8.25
CA THR A 117 -0.11 -12.76 -8.06
C THR A 117 -0.20 -13.66 -9.28
N PHE A 118 -1.42 -13.96 -9.73
CA PHE A 118 -1.67 -14.79 -10.92
C PHE A 118 -1.00 -14.21 -12.17
N LEU A 119 -1.23 -12.93 -12.45
CA LEU A 119 -0.65 -12.24 -13.60
C LEU A 119 0.89 -12.31 -13.57
N THR A 120 1.49 -12.08 -12.41
CA THR A 120 2.94 -12.05 -12.25
C THR A 120 3.57 -13.44 -12.46
N HIS A 121 2.96 -14.50 -11.91
CA HIS A 121 3.46 -15.86 -12.09
C HIS A 121 3.25 -16.39 -13.52
N VAL A 122 2.08 -16.15 -14.11
CA VAL A 122 1.80 -16.55 -15.50
C VAL A 122 2.76 -15.85 -16.45
N ALA A 123 2.98 -14.54 -16.29
CA ALA A 123 3.95 -13.81 -17.07
C ALA A 123 5.35 -14.42 -16.93
N SER A 124 5.82 -14.63 -15.69
CA SER A 124 7.13 -15.25 -15.42
C SER A 124 7.33 -16.58 -16.14
N ILE A 125 6.32 -17.45 -16.10
CA ILE A 125 6.39 -18.79 -16.71
C ILE A 125 6.45 -18.64 -18.23
N LEU A 126 5.60 -17.80 -18.82
CA LEU A 126 5.57 -17.57 -20.26
C LEU A 126 6.90 -17.03 -20.78
N ILE A 127 7.53 -16.10 -20.07
CA ILE A 127 8.80 -15.49 -20.51
C ILE A 127 9.95 -16.47 -20.40
N ALA A 128 10.03 -17.19 -19.28
CA ALA A 128 11.04 -18.22 -19.10
C ALA A 128 10.92 -19.25 -20.22
N PHE A 129 9.68 -19.69 -20.52
CA PHE A 129 9.39 -20.62 -21.60
C PHE A 129 9.81 -20.07 -22.97
N VAL A 130 9.33 -18.89 -23.36
CA VAL A 130 9.63 -18.27 -24.67
C VAL A 130 11.12 -18.01 -24.83
N THR A 131 11.78 -17.48 -23.79
CA THR A 131 13.22 -17.18 -23.86
C THR A 131 14.05 -18.45 -23.99
N LEU A 132 13.75 -19.48 -23.20
CA LEU A 132 14.46 -20.76 -23.29
C LEU A 132 14.19 -21.44 -24.64
N ALA A 133 12.96 -21.40 -25.15
CA ALA A 133 12.61 -21.96 -26.46
C ALA A 133 13.40 -21.27 -27.59
N ILE A 134 13.43 -19.94 -27.63
CA ILE A 134 14.21 -19.19 -28.63
C ILE A 134 15.69 -19.52 -28.49
N ALA A 135 16.22 -19.52 -27.27
CA ALA A 135 17.63 -19.75 -27.06
C ALA A 135 18.04 -21.18 -27.47
N THR A 136 17.22 -22.20 -27.21
CA THR A 136 17.49 -23.57 -27.70
C THR A 136 17.48 -23.71 -29.22
N SER A 137 16.82 -22.80 -29.94
CA SER A 137 16.78 -22.80 -31.41
C SER A 137 17.98 -22.11 -32.05
N TYR A 138 18.63 -21.17 -31.34
CA TYR A 138 19.77 -20.40 -31.85
C TYR A 138 21.13 -20.96 -31.41
N ASP A 139 21.25 -21.43 -30.17
CA ASP A 139 22.49 -22.00 -29.65
C ASP A 139 22.42 -23.53 -29.62
N GLY A 140 23.31 -24.19 -30.36
CA GLY A 140 23.40 -25.66 -30.41
C GLY A 140 23.96 -26.31 -29.13
N ASP A 141 24.53 -25.53 -28.21
CA ASP A 141 25.24 -26.05 -27.03
C ASP A 141 24.56 -25.60 -25.71
N PHE A 142 23.35 -26.13 -25.51
CA PHE A 142 22.48 -25.79 -24.39
C PHE A 142 22.79 -26.65 -23.14
N SER A 143 23.83 -26.26 -22.40
CA SER A 143 24.18 -26.94 -21.14
C SER A 143 23.08 -26.75 -20.08
N SER A 144 22.72 -27.84 -19.41
CA SER A 144 21.74 -27.86 -18.31
C SER A 144 22.06 -26.81 -17.22
N SER A 145 23.35 -26.56 -16.95
CA SER A 145 23.80 -25.53 -16.01
C SER A 145 23.33 -24.11 -16.40
N ARG A 146 23.35 -23.76 -17.70
CA ARG A 146 22.89 -22.45 -18.18
C ARG A 146 21.38 -22.30 -18.03
N VAL A 147 20.62 -23.35 -18.34
CA VAL A 147 19.15 -23.36 -18.21
C VAL A 147 18.72 -23.16 -16.76
N PHE A 148 19.27 -23.93 -15.83
CA PHE A 148 18.94 -23.79 -14.41
C PHE A 148 19.35 -22.43 -13.85
N SER A 149 20.53 -21.92 -14.25
CA SER A 149 20.97 -20.57 -13.85
C SER A 149 20.02 -19.48 -14.36
N ALA A 150 19.59 -19.58 -15.62
CA ALA A 150 18.67 -18.61 -16.22
C ALA A 150 17.28 -18.66 -15.59
N LEU A 151 16.77 -19.86 -15.31
CA LEU A 151 15.50 -20.04 -14.62
C LEU A 151 15.53 -19.42 -13.22
N ALA A 152 16.64 -19.57 -12.49
CA ALA A 152 16.84 -18.92 -11.20
C ALA A 152 16.84 -17.38 -11.31
N LEU A 153 17.49 -16.84 -12.35
CA LEU A 153 17.50 -15.40 -12.61
C LEU A 153 16.10 -14.88 -12.99
N PHE A 154 15.34 -15.61 -13.80
CA PHE A 154 13.94 -15.26 -14.11
C PHE A 154 13.07 -15.24 -12.84
N ASN A 155 13.23 -16.20 -11.94
CA ASN A 155 12.50 -16.18 -10.67
C ASN A 155 12.86 -14.93 -9.83
N GLN A 156 14.12 -14.52 -9.81
CA GLN A 156 14.54 -13.28 -9.13
C GLN A 156 13.93 -12.03 -9.76
N LEU A 157 13.78 -12.00 -11.09
CA LEU A 157 13.10 -10.92 -11.82
C LEU A 157 11.61 -10.87 -11.45
N THR A 158 10.95 -12.02 -11.37
CA THR A 158 9.52 -12.13 -11.01
C THR A 158 9.22 -11.56 -9.64
N ILE A 159 10.08 -11.85 -8.66
CA ILE A 159 9.96 -11.25 -7.32
C ILE A 159 10.07 -9.72 -7.39
N ALA A 160 11.00 -9.19 -8.18
CA ALA A 160 11.17 -7.75 -8.34
C ALA A 160 9.94 -7.10 -9.00
N LEU A 161 9.39 -7.73 -10.04
CA LEU A 161 8.20 -7.28 -10.76
C LEU A 161 6.93 -7.38 -9.93
N PHE A 162 6.84 -8.30 -8.98
CA PHE A 162 5.72 -8.38 -8.05
C PHE A 162 5.70 -7.20 -7.05
N ILE A 163 6.87 -6.86 -6.49
CA ILE A 163 6.99 -5.87 -5.42
C ILE A 163 6.90 -4.44 -5.97
N PHE A 164 7.41 -4.21 -7.18
CA PHE A 164 7.42 -2.90 -7.84
C PHE A 164 6.04 -2.18 -7.89
N PRO A 165 4.97 -2.78 -8.44
CA PRO A 165 3.65 -2.14 -8.56
C PRO A 165 2.97 -1.88 -7.20
N ILE A 166 3.41 -2.56 -6.13
CA ILE A 166 2.91 -2.36 -4.77
C ILE A 166 3.64 -1.19 -4.10
N THR A 167 4.96 -1.11 -4.29
CA THR A 167 5.82 -0.14 -3.61
C THR A 167 5.56 1.29 -4.08
N VAL A 168 5.32 1.49 -5.39
CA VAL A 168 5.13 2.83 -5.97
C VAL A 168 3.88 3.54 -5.41
N PRO A 169 2.67 2.94 -5.42
CA PRO A 169 1.48 3.57 -4.84
C PRO A 169 1.60 3.86 -3.34
N ILE A 170 2.25 2.97 -2.57
CA ILE A 170 2.49 3.18 -1.14
C ILE A 170 3.40 4.39 -0.92
N THR A 171 4.45 4.52 -1.73
CA THR A 171 5.39 5.65 -1.67
C THR A 171 4.68 6.96 -2.01
N ILE A 172 3.87 6.99 -3.07
CA ILE A 172 3.07 8.16 -3.44
C ILE A 172 2.11 8.55 -2.30
N SER A 173 1.41 7.57 -1.72
CA SER A 173 0.49 7.79 -0.61
C SER A 173 1.21 8.34 0.63
N ALA A 174 2.41 7.85 0.92
CA ALA A 174 3.24 8.34 2.01
C ALA A 174 3.64 9.81 1.79
N ILE A 175 4.10 10.17 0.59
CA ILE A 175 4.45 11.56 0.24
C ILE A 175 3.26 12.50 0.42
N ILE A 176 2.08 12.12 -0.08
CA ILE A 176 0.86 12.92 0.08
C ILE A 176 0.51 13.08 1.57
N SER A 177 0.63 12.00 2.35
CA SER A 177 0.36 12.05 3.79
C SER A 177 1.34 12.96 4.54
N THR A 178 2.63 12.92 4.20
CA THR A 178 3.64 13.79 4.79
C THR A 178 3.36 15.26 4.48
N ARG A 179 2.95 15.59 3.24
CA ARG A 179 2.56 16.97 2.88
C ARG A 179 1.37 17.49 3.70
N ARG A 180 0.38 16.64 4.00
CA ARG A 180 -0.74 17.02 4.88
C ARG A 180 -0.28 17.30 6.30
N LEU A 181 0.64 16.47 6.82
CA LEU A 181 1.19 16.66 8.17
C LEU A 181 2.00 17.96 8.24
N GLU A 182 2.82 18.24 7.22
CA GLU A 182 3.56 19.49 7.08
C GLU A 182 2.62 20.71 7.08
N ALA A 183 1.55 20.66 6.29
CA ALA A 183 0.56 21.74 6.26
C ALA A 183 -0.15 21.92 7.61
N PHE A 184 -0.45 20.84 8.34
CA PHE A 184 -1.04 20.92 9.67
C PHE A 184 -0.06 21.51 10.69
N MET A 185 1.21 21.10 10.66
CA MET A 185 2.26 21.63 11.55
C MET A 185 2.61 23.09 11.23
N ALA A 186 2.33 23.57 10.02
CA ALA A 186 2.50 24.97 9.63
C ALA A 186 1.31 25.87 10.02
N LEU A 187 0.26 25.32 10.66
CA LEU A 187 -0.86 26.13 11.15
C LEU A 187 -0.38 27.07 12.27
N PRO A 188 -0.93 28.30 12.37
CA PRO A 188 -0.58 29.22 13.44
C PRO A 188 -0.88 28.59 14.80
N ASP A 189 0.13 28.56 15.68
CA ASP A 189 -0.09 28.18 17.07
C ASP A 189 -1.03 29.17 17.72
N VAL A 190 -2.10 28.67 18.36
CA VAL A 190 -2.91 29.48 19.25
C VAL A 190 -2.03 29.86 20.43
N HIS A 191 -1.45 31.05 20.38
CA HIS A 191 -0.95 31.69 21.59
C HIS A 191 -2.15 31.80 22.51
N LYS A 192 -2.14 31.01 23.59
CA LYS A 192 -2.99 31.29 24.75
C LYS A 192 -2.56 32.67 25.23
N GLU A 193 -3.20 33.71 24.71
CA GLU A 193 -3.16 34.99 25.36
C GLU A 193 -3.76 34.75 26.74
N LEU A 194 -2.89 34.81 27.74
CA LEU A 194 -3.24 34.94 29.15
C LEU A 194 -4.03 36.23 29.44
N ASP A 195 -4.55 36.91 28.41
CA ASP A 195 -5.43 38.08 28.49
C ASP A 195 -6.76 37.77 29.17
N GLY A 196 -7.24 36.52 29.10
CA GLY A 196 -8.40 36.11 29.90
C GLY A 196 -8.13 36.22 31.40
N SER A 197 -6.92 35.90 31.86
CA SER A 197 -6.56 36.01 33.28
C SER A 197 -6.26 37.46 33.67
N GLN A 198 -5.66 38.26 32.79
CA GLN A 198 -5.42 39.69 33.05
C GLN A 198 -6.71 40.52 33.04
N ASN A 199 -7.66 40.20 32.15
CA ASN A 199 -8.96 40.86 32.12
C ASN A 199 -9.83 40.45 33.31
N VAL A 200 -9.79 39.18 33.74
CA VAL A 200 -10.46 38.74 34.98
C VAL A 200 -9.83 39.39 36.21
N ALA A 201 -8.50 39.48 36.30
CA ALA A 201 -7.82 40.18 37.39
C ALA A 201 -8.12 41.69 37.41
N ARG A 202 -8.20 42.34 36.24
CA ARG A 202 -8.62 43.75 36.13
C ARG A 202 -10.06 43.96 36.58
N VAL A 203 -11.00 43.10 36.16
CA VAL A 203 -12.41 43.21 36.55
C VAL A 203 -12.59 42.98 38.05
N LEU A 204 -11.88 42.02 38.65
CA LEU A 204 -11.89 41.79 40.09
C LEU A 204 -11.30 42.98 40.86
N SER A 205 -10.15 43.53 40.42
CA SER A 205 -9.56 44.73 41.05
C SER A 205 -10.42 46.00 40.91
N ARG A 206 -11.33 46.05 39.93
CA ARG A 206 -12.25 47.18 39.73
C ARG A 206 -13.54 47.02 40.56
N GLY A 207 -13.91 45.80 40.91
CA GLY A 207 -15.02 45.50 41.82
C GLY A 207 -14.72 45.85 43.28
N ASP A 208 -13.46 45.70 43.70
CA ASP A 208 -13.04 45.97 45.09
C ASP A 208 -12.91 47.48 45.42
N ASN A 209 -12.96 48.38 44.43
CA ASN A 209 -12.89 49.84 44.62
C ASN A 209 -14.27 50.52 44.72
N LEU A 210 -15.37 49.75 44.81
CA LEU A 210 -16.75 50.24 44.88
C LEU A 210 -17.45 49.90 46.21
N LEU A 211 -16.70 49.51 47.24
CA LEU A 211 -17.17 49.33 48.62
C LEU A 211 -16.49 50.32 49.57
#